data_AF-A0A257WAJ3-F1
#
_entry.id   AF-A0A257WAJ3-F1
#
_cell.length_a   1.000
_cell.length_b   1.000
_cell.length_c   1.000
_cell.angle_alpha   90.00
_cell.angle_beta   90.00
_cell.angle_gamma   90.00
#
_symmetry.space_group_name_H-M   'P 1'
#
loop_
_entity.id
_entity.type
_entity.pdbx_description
1 polymer ?
#
loop_
_entity_poly.entity_id
_entity_poly.type
_entity_poly.pdbx_seq_one_letter_code
_entity_poly.pdbx_strand_id
1 'polypeptide(L)'
;MAGRFALMKNGPIPQLRIHQVELRGPLEAPAVAASQRVLYGDRPFAPGRTREIIAQFATRGYRRPATKEEVDRLVAVADKRRAAGASAETALQDALKAVLCSPAFLYISTAEERGRLTADALASRLSYFLWSTMPDEALLRQARTGALLRDDVLRAEARRMLASPRAQAFVDGFLDSWLNLRSLGDMP
;
A
#
# COMPACT_ATOMS: atom_id res chain seq x y z
N MET A 1 24.31 2.49 23.70
CA MET A 1 24.14 2.41 22.22
C MET A 1 25.46 2.40 21.42
N ALA A 2 26.65 2.21 22.02
CA ALA A 2 27.93 2.28 21.30
C ALA A 2 28.46 0.92 20.75
N GLY A 3 27.96 -0.22 21.25
CA GLY A 3 28.55 -1.53 20.94
C GLY A 3 28.31 -2.05 19.50
N ARG A 4 27.16 -1.74 18.90
CA ARG A 4 26.79 -2.28 17.57
C ARG A 4 27.61 -1.65 16.43
N PHE A 5 27.96 -0.37 16.55
CA PHE A 5 28.82 0.31 15.58
C PHE A 5 30.29 -0.13 15.67
N ALA A 6 30.78 -0.43 16.88
CA ALA A 6 32.14 -0.94 17.09
C ALA A 6 32.32 -2.35 16.50
N LEU A 7 31.32 -3.23 16.66
CA LEU A 7 31.30 -4.57 16.07
C LEU A 7 31.24 -4.56 14.54
N MET A 8 30.52 -3.62 13.91
CA MET A 8 30.52 -3.49 12.44
C MET A 8 31.86 -2.99 11.88
N LYS A 9 32.55 -2.11 12.60
CA LYS A 9 33.87 -1.59 12.17
C LYS A 9 35.01 -2.56 12.42
N ASN A 10 35.03 -3.24 13.57
CA ASN A 10 36.20 -3.95 14.07
C ASN A 10 35.96 -5.44 14.36
N GLY A 11 34.73 -5.94 14.25
CA GLY A 11 34.40 -7.34 14.49
C GLY A 11 34.66 -8.21 13.27
N PRO A 12 35.04 -9.50 13.44
CA PRO A 12 35.15 -10.47 12.36
C PRO A 12 33.75 -10.91 11.91
N ILE A 13 33.00 -10.01 11.29
CA ILE A 13 31.73 -10.29 10.64
C ILE A 13 31.95 -10.38 9.13
N PRO A 14 31.24 -11.26 8.41
CA PRO A 14 31.30 -11.28 6.95
C PRO A 14 30.87 -9.90 6.40
N GLN A 15 31.81 -9.23 5.73
CA GLN A 15 31.58 -7.93 5.10
C GLN A 15 31.39 -8.13 3.60
N LEU A 16 30.28 -7.62 3.06
CA LEU A 16 30.11 -7.53 1.62
C LEU A 16 31.07 -6.46 1.08
N ARG A 17 32.13 -6.88 0.37
CA ARG A 17 33.05 -5.98 -0.33
C ARG A 17 32.65 -5.91 -1.80
N ILE A 18 31.99 -4.83 -2.18
CA ILE A 18 31.71 -4.54 -3.59
C ILE A 18 32.98 -3.92 -4.18
N HIS A 19 33.68 -4.67 -5.02
CA HIS A 19 34.94 -4.22 -5.64
C HIS A 19 34.70 -3.25 -6.80
N GLN A 20 33.69 -3.52 -7.63
CA GLN A 20 33.36 -2.68 -8.78
C GLN A 20 31.91 -2.85 -9.20
N VAL A 21 31.32 -1.75 -9.68
CA VAL A 21 30.05 -1.73 -10.41
C VAL A 21 30.30 -0.96 -11.70
N GLU A 22 30.23 -1.62 -12.85
CA GLU A 22 30.23 -0.96 -14.16
C GLU A 22 28.82 -0.89 -14.72
N LEU A 23 28.40 0.31 -15.12
CA LEU A 23 27.15 0.57 -15.82
C LEU A 23 27.51 1.16 -17.18
N ARG A 24 27.20 0.46 -18.28
CA ARG A 24 27.43 0.95 -19.66
C ARG A 24 26.09 1.25 -20.33
N GLY A 25 26.00 2.44 -20.94
CA GLY A 25 24.78 2.99 -21.54
C GLY A 25 24.69 2.86 -23.07
N PRO A 26 23.65 3.47 -23.69
CA PRO A 26 22.69 4.38 -23.06
C PRO A 26 21.71 3.61 -22.17
N LEU A 27 21.65 4.01 -20.90
CA LEU A 27 20.58 3.58 -20.01
C LEU A 27 19.36 4.40 -20.42
N GLU A 28 18.54 3.87 -21.32
CA GLU A 28 17.20 4.42 -21.58
C GLU A 28 16.35 4.19 -20.33
N ALA A 29 16.59 5.00 -19.29
CA ALA A 29 15.70 5.07 -18.16
C ALA A 29 14.44 5.80 -18.64
N PRO A 30 13.24 5.22 -18.47
CA PRO A 30 12.02 5.95 -18.74
C PRO A 30 12.03 7.25 -17.91
N ALA A 31 11.58 8.36 -18.51
CA ALA A 31 11.58 9.68 -17.86
C ALA A 31 10.90 9.70 -16.48
N VAL A 32 10.04 8.70 -16.21
CA VAL A 32 9.40 8.44 -14.92
C VAL A 32 9.52 6.96 -14.60
N ALA A 33 10.08 6.63 -13.42
CA ALA A 33 10.17 5.26 -12.96
C ALA A 33 8.78 4.63 -12.79
N ALA A 34 8.66 3.29 -12.93
CA ALA A 34 7.36 2.61 -12.82
C ALA A 34 6.63 2.93 -11.49
N SER A 35 7.36 3.00 -10.39
CA SER A 35 6.83 3.38 -9.07
C SER A 35 6.30 4.82 -9.05
N GLN A 36 7.04 5.75 -9.65
CA GLN A 36 6.62 7.14 -9.79
C GLN A 36 5.39 7.27 -10.69
N ARG A 37 5.25 6.43 -11.72
CA ARG A 37 4.05 6.42 -12.58
C ARG A 37 2.81 5.98 -11.81
N VAL A 38 2.94 5.04 -10.89
CA VAL A 38 1.85 4.61 -9.99
C VAL A 38 1.41 5.73 -9.04
N LEU A 39 2.34 6.62 -8.65
CA LEU A 39 2.09 7.72 -7.70
C LEU A 39 1.67 9.04 -8.38
N TYR A 40 2.26 9.36 -9.53
CA TYR A 40 2.15 10.67 -10.19
C TYR A 40 1.34 10.62 -11.50
N GLY A 41 1.07 9.41 -12.00
CA GLY A 41 0.58 9.16 -13.36
C GLY A 41 1.67 9.33 -14.41
N ASP A 42 1.28 9.65 -15.63
CA ASP A 42 2.22 9.88 -16.74
C ASP A 42 2.88 11.27 -16.72
N ARG A 43 2.63 12.05 -15.65
CA ARG A 43 3.17 13.40 -15.49
C ARG A 43 4.29 13.41 -14.46
N PRO A 44 5.35 14.21 -14.68
CA PRO A 44 6.40 14.39 -13.67
C PRO A 44 5.83 15.02 -12.40
N PHE A 45 6.53 14.83 -11.29
CA PHE A 45 6.17 15.45 -10.02
C PHE A 45 6.23 16.97 -10.13
N ALA A 46 5.18 17.63 -9.65
CA ALA A 46 5.11 19.09 -9.54
C ALA A 46 4.66 19.46 -8.11
N PRO A 47 5.32 20.41 -7.43
CA PRO A 47 4.99 20.78 -6.06
C PRO A 47 3.51 21.17 -5.86
N GLY A 48 2.88 21.82 -6.84
CA GLY A 48 1.46 22.19 -6.79
C GLY A 48 0.49 20.99 -6.73
N ARG A 49 0.93 19.78 -7.09
CA ARG A 49 0.10 18.56 -7.05
C ARG A 49 0.25 17.76 -5.75
N THR A 50 1.01 18.25 -4.78
CA THR A 50 1.31 17.51 -3.53
C THR A 50 0.05 17.04 -2.81
N ARG A 51 -0.94 17.92 -2.63
CA ARG A 51 -2.23 17.57 -2.02
C ARG A 51 -2.98 16.50 -2.81
N GLU A 52 -3.05 16.64 -4.13
CA GLU A 52 -3.75 15.70 -5.02
C GLU A 52 -3.15 14.30 -4.90
N ILE A 53 -1.82 14.21 -4.98
CA ILE A 53 -1.09 12.93 -4.89
C ILE A 53 -1.29 12.29 -3.51
N ILE A 54 -1.18 13.08 -2.43
CA ILE A 54 -1.43 12.59 -1.07
C ILE A 54 -2.86 12.07 -0.94
N ALA A 55 -3.87 12.79 -1.45
CA ALA A 55 -5.27 12.38 -1.36
C ALA A 55 -5.55 11.10 -2.13
N GLN A 56 -5.02 10.96 -3.35
CA GLN A 56 -5.16 9.76 -4.17
C GLN A 56 -4.46 8.55 -3.50
N PHE A 57 -3.24 8.75 -2.99
CA PHE A 57 -2.50 7.70 -2.33
C PHE A 57 -3.16 7.27 -1.01
N ALA A 58 -3.61 8.22 -0.19
CA ALA A 58 -4.33 7.94 1.05
C ALA A 58 -5.64 7.20 0.78
N THR A 59 -6.41 7.61 -0.24
CA THR A 59 -7.66 6.95 -0.62
C THR A 59 -7.43 5.49 -1.02
N ARG A 60 -6.38 5.22 -1.80
CA ARG A 60 -6.01 3.83 -2.16
C ARG A 60 -5.50 3.05 -0.95
N GLY A 61 -4.62 3.66 -0.14
CA GLY A 61 -4.02 3.05 1.03
C GLY A 61 -5.05 2.67 2.10
N TYR A 62 -6.00 3.56 2.37
CA TYR A 62 -7.07 3.37 3.35
C TYR A 62 -8.25 2.56 2.79
N ARG A 63 -8.23 2.24 1.49
CA ARG A 63 -9.27 1.48 0.77
C ARG A 63 -10.68 2.08 0.89
N ARG A 64 -10.73 3.39 1.11
CA ARG A 64 -11.93 4.22 1.18
C ARG A 64 -11.56 5.67 0.83
N PRO A 65 -12.51 6.53 0.47
CA PRO A 65 -12.24 7.96 0.36
C PRO A 65 -11.59 8.50 1.65
N ALA A 66 -10.40 9.08 1.51
CA ALA A 66 -9.74 9.75 2.64
C ALA A 66 -10.51 11.04 2.98
N THR A 67 -10.75 11.30 4.26
CA THR A 67 -11.48 12.50 4.68
C THR A 67 -10.64 13.75 4.44
N LYS A 68 -11.29 14.92 4.36
CA LYS A 68 -10.59 16.19 4.23
C LYS A 68 -9.58 16.40 5.35
N GLU A 69 -9.96 16.09 6.58
CA GLU A 69 -9.13 16.24 7.78
C GLU A 69 -7.93 15.28 7.75
N GLU A 70 -8.10 14.06 7.24
CA GLU A 70 -7.01 13.12 7.04
C GLU A 70 -5.99 13.66 6.03
N VAL A 71 -6.46 14.15 4.89
CA VAL A 71 -5.60 14.75 3.86
C VAL A 71 -4.91 16.00 4.40
N ASP A 72 -5.63 16.86 5.12
CA ASP A 72 -5.09 18.09 5.70
C ASP A 72 -3.94 17.78 6.68
N ARG A 73 -4.09 16.75 7.54
CA ARG A 73 -3.02 16.30 8.44
C ARG A 73 -1.79 15.77 7.69
N LEU A 74 -1.99 15.01 6.62
CA LEU A 74 -0.89 14.46 5.81
C LEU A 74 -0.16 15.55 5.02
N VAL A 75 -0.90 16.53 4.47
CA VAL A 75 -0.30 17.70 3.82
C VAL A 75 0.51 18.52 4.82
N ALA A 76 0.02 18.69 6.05
CA ALA A 76 0.79 19.37 7.10
C ALA A 76 2.11 18.66 7.45
N VAL A 77 2.22 17.34 7.26
CA VAL A 77 3.51 16.63 7.37
C VAL A 77 4.45 17.11 6.27
N ALA A 78 4.01 17.11 5.01
CA ALA A 78 4.82 17.61 3.90
C ALA A 78 5.25 19.08 4.12
N ASP A 79 4.32 19.95 4.53
CA ASP A 79 4.60 21.37 4.76
C ASP A 79 5.65 21.58 5.87
N LYS A 80 5.57 20.82 6.97
CA LYS A 80 6.58 20.85 8.04
C LYS A 80 7.95 20.43 7.53
N ARG A 81 8.02 19.41 6.66
CA ARG A 81 9.29 18.96 6.07
C ARG A 81 9.86 19.99 5.10
N ARG A 82 9.01 20.66 4.32
CA ARG A 82 9.39 21.81 3.48
C ARG A 82 9.96 22.96 4.30
N ALA A 83 9.28 23.33 5.39
CA ALA A 83 9.74 24.39 6.29
C ALA A 83 11.09 24.06 6.95
N ALA A 84 11.38 22.78 7.17
CA ALA A 84 12.67 22.28 7.66
C ALA A 84 13.76 22.16 6.57
N GLY A 85 13.51 22.66 5.35
CA GLY A 85 14.50 22.70 4.26
C GLY A 85 14.49 21.49 3.31
N ALA A 86 13.55 20.55 3.45
CA ALA A 86 13.46 19.42 2.53
C ALA A 86 13.00 19.84 1.13
N SER A 87 13.45 19.10 0.11
CA SER A 87 12.91 19.22 -1.25
C SER A 87 11.42 18.86 -1.26
N ALA A 88 10.68 19.36 -2.26
CA ALA A 88 9.25 19.05 -2.38
C ALA A 88 8.99 17.55 -2.58
N GLU A 89 9.89 16.85 -3.26
CA GLU A 89 9.78 15.41 -3.44
C GLU A 89 10.03 14.65 -2.14
N THR A 90 11.06 15.02 -1.38
CA THR A 90 11.35 14.41 -0.08
C THR A 90 10.21 14.66 0.92
N ALA A 91 9.66 15.87 0.94
CA ALA A 91 8.51 16.21 1.78
C ALA A 91 7.27 15.38 1.41
N LEU A 92 7.00 15.19 0.11
CA LEU A 92 5.94 14.30 -0.36
C LEU A 92 6.17 12.86 0.10
N GLN A 93 7.37 12.31 -0.11
CA GLN A 93 7.71 10.95 0.32
C GLN A 93 7.48 10.76 1.82
N ASP A 94 7.82 11.74 2.65
CA ASP A 94 7.57 11.68 4.10
C ASP A 94 6.08 11.68 4.44
N ALA A 95 5.25 12.43 3.70
CA ALA A 95 3.80 12.35 3.84
C ALA A 95 3.24 10.98 3.37
N LEU A 96 3.77 10.40 2.29
CA LEU A 96 3.37 9.05 1.84
C LEU A 96 3.77 7.98 2.86
N LYS A 97 4.94 8.09 3.49
CA LYS A 97 5.32 7.22 4.64
C LYS A 97 4.32 7.36 5.77
N ALA A 98 3.89 8.58 6.11
CA ALA A 98 2.87 8.80 7.13
C ALA A 98 1.53 8.10 6.80
N VAL A 99 1.14 8.02 5.52
CA VAL A 99 -0.02 7.20 5.10
C VAL A 99 0.19 5.74 5.46
N LEU A 100 1.35 5.16 5.13
CA LEU A 100 1.67 3.75 5.38
C LEU A 100 1.83 3.41 6.87
N CYS A 101 2.14 4.40 7.71
CA CYS A 101 2.20 4.22 9.16
C CYS A 101 0.87 4.53 9.88
N SER A 102 -0.16 4.96 9.14
CA SER A 102 -1.45 5.30 9.72
C SER A 102 -2.22 4.05 10.14
N PRO A 103 -2.96 4.07 11.27
CA PRO A 103 -3.88 2.99 11.63
C PRO A 103 -4.88 2.65 10.53
N ALA A 104 -5.33 3.66 9.76
CA ALA A 104 -6.26 3.45 8.65
C ALA A 104 -5.66 2.63 7.48
N PHE A 105 -4.34 2.53 7.39
CA PHE A 105 -3.66 1.64 6.45
C PHE A 105 -3.32 0.28 7.08
N LEU A 106 -2.80 0.29 8.31
CA LEU A 106 -2.31 -0.91 9.00
C LEU A 106 -3.43 -1.87 9.37
N TYR A 107 -4.61 -1.34 9.72
CA TYR A 107 -5.76 -2.14 10.09
C TYR A 107 -6.79 -2.16 8.96
N ILE A 108 -7.33 -3.35 8.69
CA ILE A 108 -8.51 -3.47 7.83
C ILE A 108 -9.70 -2.92 8.59
N SER A 109 -10.37 -1.93 8.02
CA SER A 109 -11.52 -1.30 8.65
C SER A 109 -12.64 -2.30 8.91
N THR A 110 -13.14 -2.32 10.14
CA THR A 110 -14.38 -2.97 10.55
C THR A 110 -15.46 -1.92 10.81
N ALA A 111 -15.42 -0.81 10.08
CA ALA A 111 -16.40 0.26 10.25
C ALA A 111 -17.81 -0.28 10.01
N GLU A 112 -18.68 -0.07 10.98
CA GLU A 112 -20.07 -0.48 10.95
C GLU A 112 -20.97 0.75 11.10
N GLU A 113 -22.05 0.76 10.34
CA GLU A 113 -23.16 1.69 10.47
C GLU A 113 -24.41 0.87 10.80
N ARG A 114 -25.06 1.18 11.93
CA ARG A 114 -26.26 0.45 12.41
C ARG A 114 -26.05 -1.08 12.51
N GLY A 115 -24.86 -1.51 12.94
CA GLY A 115 -24.51 -2.93 13.10
C GLY A 115 -24.27 -3.67 11.77
N ARG A 116 -24.11 -2.96 10.66
CA ARG A 116 -23.72 -3.52 9.36
C ARG A 116 -22.45 -2.87 8.86
N LEU A 117 -21.58 -3.64 8.23
CA LEU A 117 -20.38 -3.09 7.61
C LEU A 117 -20.73 -2.02 6.59
N THR A 118 -19.95 -0.94 6.58
CA THR A 118 -20.03 0.04 5.49
C THR A 118 -19.60 -0.59 4.17
N ALA A 119 -20.03 -0.02 3.05
CA ALA A 119 -19.73 -0.57 1.72
C ALA A 119 -18.21 -0.67 1.46
N ASP A 120 -17.43 0.32 1.91
CA ASP A 120 -15.96 0.31 1.80
C ASP A 120 -15.31 -0.77 2.68
N ALA A 121 -15.83 -0.97 3.90
CA ALA A 121 -15.36 -2.01 4.81
C ALA A 121 -15.68 -3.41 4.25
N LEU A 122 -16.88 -3.59 3.67
CA LEU A 122 -17.27 -4.81 2.98
C LEU A 122 -16.38 -5.10 1.77
N ALA A 123 -16.14 -4.11 0.90
CA ALA A 123 -15.24 -4.24 -0.24
C ALA A 123 -13.82 -4.66 0.18
N SER A 124 -13.29 -4.00 1.21
CA SER A 124 -11.97 -4.32 1.75
C SER A 124 -11.92 -5.74 2.27
N ARG A 125 -12.89 -6.14 3.11
CA ARG A 125 -12.94 -7.51 3.66
C ARG A 125 -13.07 -8.56 2.57
N LEU A 126 -13.91 -8.33 1.56
CA LEU A 126 -14.09 -9.26 0.44
C LEU A 126 -12.78 -9.44 -0.37
N SER A 127 -12.08 -8.34 -0.64
CA SER A 127 -10.82 -8.38 -1.40
C SER A 127 -9.69 -9.05 -0.63
N TYR A 128 -9.54 -8.77 0.66
CA TYR A 128 -8.53 -9.45 1.46
C TYR A 128 -8.87 -10.92 1.70
N PHE A 129 -10.16 -11.26 1.78
CA PHE A 129 -10.59 -12.65 1.90
C PHE A 129 -10.33 -13.46 0.62
N LEU A 130 -10.67 -12.93 -0.55
CA LEU A 130 -10.58 -13.69 -1.82
C LEU A 130 -9.25 -13.53 -2.55
N TRP A 131 -8.58 -12.37 -2.44
CA TRP A 131 -7.39 -12.05 -3.23
C TRP A 131 -6.16 -11.73 -2.38
N SER A 132 -6.26 -11.71 -1.05
CA SER A 132 -5.16 -11.35 -0.15
C SER A 132 -4.51 -10.00 -0.46
N THR A 133 -5.26 -9.09 -1.10
CA THR A 133 -4.78 -7.77 -1.52
C THR A 133 -5.91 -6.74 -1.57
N MET A 134 -5.57 -5.48 -1.84
CA MET A 134 -6.53 -4.36 -1.89
C MET A 134 -7.60 -4.54 -2.99
N PRO A 135 -8.82 -4.02 -2.77
CA PRO A 135 -9.89 -4.04 -3.77
C PRO A 135 -9.47 -3.31 -5.05
N ASP A 136 -9.94 -3.81 -6.20
CA ASP A 136 -9.74 -3.13 -7.48
C ASP A 136 -10.70 -1.93 -7.62
N GLU A 137 -10.44 -1.09 -8.63
CA GLU A 137 -11.28 0.10 -8.84
C GLU A 137 -12.73 -0.27 -9.18
N ALA A 138 -12.98 -1.44 -9.77
CA ALA A 138 -14.34 -1.91 -10.02
C ALA A 138 -15.12 -2.12 -8.72
N LEU A 139 -14.53 -2.87 -7.78
CA LEU A 139 -15.14 -3.12 -6.48
C LEU A 139 -15.26 -1.84 -5.64
N LEU A 140 -14.23 -0.98 -5.66
CA LEU A 140 -14.28 0.32 -4.99
C LEU A 140 -15.38 1.23 -5.56
N ARG A 141 -15.63 1.23 -6.87
CA ARG A 141 -16.75 1.99 -7.45
C ARG A 141 -18.10 1.48 -6.95
N GLN A 142 -18.31 0.16 -6.88
CA GLN A 142 -19.55 -0.41 -6.32
C GLN A 142 -19.73 -0.07 -4.85
N ALA A 143 -18.63 0.01 -4.09
CA ALA A 143 -18.64 0.44 -2.69
C ALA A 143 -19.04 1.92 -2.56
N ARG A 144 -18.43 2.81 -3.36
CA ARG A 144 -18.72 4.25 -3.35
C ARG A 144 -20.18 4.59 -3.66
N THR A 145 -20.82 3.84 -4.54
CA THR A 145 -22.25 4.03 -4.88
C THR A 145 -23.20 3.38 -3.88
N GLY A 146 -22.69 2.61 -2.91
CA GLY A 146 -23.48 1.78 -2.00
C GLY A 146 -24.10 0.55 -2.68
N ALA A 147 -23.92 0.36 -3.98
CA ALA A 147 -24.49 -0.76 -4.72
C ALA A 147 -23.97 -2.12 -4.23
N LEU A 148 -22.74 -2.17 -3.70
CA LEU A 148 -22.15 -3.39 -3.13
C LEU A 148 -22.92 -3.92 -1.90
N LEU A 149 -23.74 -3.10 -1.25
CA LEU A 149 -24.59 -3.53 -0.13
C LEU A 149 -25.83 -4.32 -0.60
N ARG A 150 -26.10 -4.39 -1.91
CA ARG A 150 -27.18 -5.20 -2.47
C ARG A 150 -26.68 -6.63 -2.74
N ASP A 151 -27.46 -7.62 -2.32
CA ASP A 151 -27.08 -9.03 -2.38
C ASP A 151 -26.78 -9.53 -3.81
N ASP A 152 -27.50 -9.02 -4.81
CA ASP A 152 -27.30 -9.35 -6.22
C ASP A 152 -25.93 -8.88 -6.72
N VAL A 153 -25.56 -7.64 -6.40
CA VAL A 153 -24.28 -7.04 -6.77
C VAL A 153 -23.12 -7.71 -6.02
N LEU A 154 -23.28 -7.92 -4.71
CA LEU A 154 -22.27 -8.59 -3.91
C LEU A 154 -21.96 -9.98 -4.45
N ARG A 155 -22.98 -10.76 -4.79
CA ARG A 155 -22.81 -12.11 -5.38
C ARG A 155 -22.15 -12.05 -6.75
N ALA A 156 -22.52 -11.08 -7.59
CA ALA A 156 -21.92 -10.89 -8.90
C ALA A 156 -20.41 -10.54 -8.78
N GLU A 157 -20.06 -9.60 -7.91
CA GLU A 157 -18.67 -9.22 -7.66
C GLU A 157 -17.87 -10.38 -7.06
N ALA A 158 -18.41 -11.12 -6.09
CA ALA A 158 -17.74 -12.29 -5.51
C ALA A 158 -17.43 -13.35 -6.59
N ARG A 159 -18.37 -13.64 -7.50
CA ARG A 159 -18.15 -14.56 -8.63
C ARG A 159 -17.08 -14.05 -9.58
N ARG A 160 -17.12 -12.75 -9.94
CA ARG A 160 -16.08 -12.11 -10.77
C ARG A 160 -14.70 -12.24 -10.12
N MET A 161 -14.62 -12.02 -8.81
CA MET A 161 -13.37 -12.11 -8.07
C MET A 161 -12.83 -13.53 -8.02
N LEU A 162 -13.69 -14.53 -7.79
CA LEU A 162 -13.32 -15.94 -7.80
C LEU A 162 -12.84 -16.41 -9.18
N ALA A 163 -13.35 -15.83 -10.27
CA ALA A 163 -12.89 -16.14 -11.64
C ALA A 163 -11.55 -15.47 -12.00
N SER A 164 -11.01 -14.59 -11.16
CA SER A 164 -9.73 -13.93 -11.39
C SER A 164 -8.56 -14.82 -11.00
N PRO A 165 -7.42 -14.78 -11.71
CA PRO A 165 -6.19 -15.46 -11.28
C PRO A 165 -5.73 -15.06 -9.86
N ARG A 166 -6.12 -13.87 -9.38
CA ARG A 166 -5.83 -13.42 -8.02
C ARG A 166 -6.48 -14.28 -6.93
N ALA A 167 -7.55 -15.01 -7.26
CA ALA A 167 -8.21 -15.93 -6.32
C ALA A 167 -7.31 -17.12 -5.93
N GLN A 168 -6.24 -17.39 -6.68
CA GLN A 168 -5.27 -18.40 -6.30
C GLN A 168 -4.63 -18.10 -4.93
N ALA A 169 -4.46 -16.82 -4.58
CA ALA A 169 -3.94 -16.43 -3.27
C ALA A 169 -4.81 -16.90 -2.10
N PHE A 170 -6.13 -17.02 -2.31
CA PHE A 170 -7.03 -17.61 -1.32
C PHE A 170 -6.82 -19.12 -1.20
N VAL A 171 -6.69 -19.83 -2.32
CA VAL A 171 -6.46 -21.28 -2.34
C VAL A 171 -5.15 -21.62 -1.63
N ASP A 172 -4.06 -20.94 -2.01
CA ASP A 172 -2.74 -21.16 -1.43
C ASP A 172 -2.74 -20.82 0.06
N GLY A 173 -3.28 -19.65 0.44
CA GLY A 173 -3.34 -19.21 1.82
C GLY A 173 -4.22 -20.10 2.71
N PHE A 174 -5.32 -20.62 2.17
CA PHE A 174 -6.20 -21.56 2.87
C PHE A 174 -5.49 -22.89 3.11
N LEU A 175 -4.88 -23.49 2.08
CA LEU A 175 -4.18 -24.77 2.19
C LEU A 175 -2.97 -24.67 3.13
N ASP A 176 -2.18 -23.60 3.04
CA ASP A 176 -1.07 -23.34 3.96
C ASP A 176 -1.50 -23.31 5.42
N SER A 177 -2.66 -22.71 5.69
CA SER A 177 -3.20 -22.58 7.04
C SER A 177 -3.84 -23.88 7.53
N TRP A 178 -4.58 -24.56 6.66
CA TRP A 178 -5.32 -25.77 7.00
C TRP A 178 -4.41 -26.98 7.20
N LEU A 179 -3.44 -27.17 6.32
CA LEU A 179 -2.45 -28.26 6.40
C LEU A 179 -1.21 -27.87 7.21
N ASN A 180 -1.18 -26.64 7.75
CA ASN A 180 -0.04 -26.07 8.46
C ASN A 180 1.29 -26.19 7.68
N LEU A 181 1.23 -26.01 6.34
CA LEU A 181 2.39 -26.18 5.45
C LEU A 181 3.54 -25.23 5.79
N ARG A 182 3.23 -24.10 6.45
CA ARG A 182 4.23 -23.14 6.91
C ARG A 182 5.12 -23.68 8.03
N SER A 183 4.71 -24.74 8.73
CA SER A 183 5.50 -25.41 9.76
C SER A 183 6.17 -26.70 9.28
N LEU A 184 6.00 -27.08 8.00
CA LEU A 184 6.70 -28.22 7.44
C LEU A 184 8.19 -27.89 7.29
N GLY A 185 9.02 -28.47 8.14
CA GLY A 185 10.47 -28.23 8.21
C GLY A 185 10.94 -27.48 9.46
N ASP A 186 10.02 -27.02 10.32
CA ASP A 186 10.33 -26.40 11.62
C ASP A 186 10.54 -27.45 12.74
N MET A 187 10.46 -28.75 12.42
CA MET A 187 10.88 -29.80 13.36
C MET A 187 12.42 -29.91 13.36
N PRO A 188 13.05 -29.93 14.56
CA PRO A 188 14.50 -30.08 14.69
C PRO A 188 15.03 -31.45 14.23
#